data_AF-A0A960MH02-F1
#
_entry.id   AF-A0A960MH02-F1
#
_cell.length_a   1.000
_cell.length_b   1.000
_cell.length_c   1.000
_cell.angle_alpha   90.00
_cell.angle_beta   90.00
_cell.angle_gamma   90.00
#
_symmetry.space_group_name_H-M   'P 1'
#
loop_
_entity.id
_entity.type
_entity.pdbx_description
1 polymer ?
#
loop_
_entity_poly.entity_id
_entity_poly.type
_entity_poly.pdbx_seq_one_letter_code
_entity_poly.pdbx_strand_id
1 'polypeptide(L)'
;EIAEPVVSEKAYRYDFIHDVLSAVLYIRSQDLADGDVIKSVVSPFNRPYYTEFSVLEREKHKIKGDKFDAIRLGVEIRKINADRTLQTYEKMKKATIWLSDDEFRLPLEVQADIFVGYISARMTGRKWLEDTKEPKAETPAAKDNRKGMLGTLGGKGNGR
;
A
#
# COMPACT_ATOMS: atom_id res chain seq x y z
N GLU A 1 23.12 5.44 -25.72
CA GLU A 1 23.28 4.00 -25.45
C GLU A 1 23.27 3.81 -23.94
N ILE A 2 22.20 3.25 -23.39
CA ILE A 2 22.09 3.04 -21.94
C ILE A 2 22.74 1.68 -21.68
N ALA A 3 23.84 1.66 -20.92
CA ALA A 3 24.52 0.42 -20.57
C ALA A 3 23.54 -0.52 -19.86
N GLU A 4 23.41 -1.75 -20.36
CA GLU A 4 22.62 -2.76 -19.67
C GLU A 4 23.21 -3.03 -18.28
N PRO A 5 22.37 -3.19 -17.23
CA PRO A 5 22.89 -3.43 -15.89
C PRO A 5 23.65 -4.76 -15.86
N VAL A 6 24.87 -4.75 -15.33
CA VAL A 6 25.63 -5.98 -15.03
C VAL A 6 24.86 -6.76 -13.96
N VAL A 7 24.20 -7.84 -14.38
CA VAL A 7 23.41 -8.70 -13.49
C VAL A 7 24.38 -9.68 -12.82
N SER A 8 24.55 -9.54 -11.51
CA SER A 8 25.19 -10.60 -10.71
C SER A 8 24.37 -11.89 -10.86
N GLU A 9 25.01 -13.04 -11.02
CA GLU A 9 24.33 -14.36 -11.00
C GLU A 9 23.52 -14.62 -9.71
N LYS A 10 23.73 -13.81 -8.67
CA LYS A 10 22.97 -13.82 -7.41
C LYS A 10 21.70 -12.93 -7.45
N ALA A 11 21.46 -12.19 -8.52
CA ALA A 11 20.31 -11.30 -8.64
C ALA A 11 19.11 -12.05 -9.24
N TYR A 12 18.00 -12.06 -8.50
CA TYR A 12 16.72 -12.59 -8.97
C TYR A 12 16.01 -11.50 -9.77
N ARG A 13 15.97 -11.62 -11.11
CA ARG A 13 15.15 -10.74 -11.96
C ARG A 13 13.73 -11.31 -12.05
N TYR A 14 12.81 -10.69 -11.33
CA TYR A 14 11.38 -10.95 -11.42
C TYR A 14 10.63 -9.63 -11.23
N ASP A 15 9.85 -9.24 -12.23
CA ASP A 15 9.29 -7.88 -12.30
C ASP A 15 8.02 -7.71 -11.45
N PHE A 16 7.45 -8.81 -10.96
CA PHE A 16 6.19 -8.84 -10.20
C PHE A 16 6.41 -9.30 -8.75
N ILE A 17 7.40 -8.72 -8.07
CA ILE A 17 7.62 -8.93 -6.63
C ILE A 17 6.85 -7.87 -5.85
N HIS A 18 6.03 -8.31 -4.90
CA HIS A 18 5.40 -7.41 -3.94
C HIS A 18 6.17 -7.43 -2.61
N ASP A 19 6.30 -6.28 -1.93
CA ASP A 19 6.50 -6.29 -0.48
C ASP A 19 5.21 -6.76 0.23
N VAL A 20 5.24 -6.98 1.55
CA VAL A 20 4.08 -7.48 2.29
C VAL A 20 2.86 -6.58 2.15
N LEU A 21 3.04 -5.26 2.24
CA LEU A 21 1.93 -4.32 2.17
C LEU A 21 1.33 -4.31 0.77
N SER A 22 2.18 -4.20 -0.26
CA SER A 22 1.73 -4.26 -1.65
C SER A 22 1.04 -5.59 -1.98
N ALA A 23 1.50 -6.71 -1.44
CA ALA A 23 0.87 -8.01 -1.63
C ALA A 23 -0.56 -8.03 -1.06
N VAL A 24 -0.76 -7.48 0.14
CA VAL A 24 -2.10 -7.36 0.74
C VAL A 24 -3.00 -6.46 -0.10
N LEU A 25 -2.49 -5.33 -0.61
CA LEU A 25 -3.26 -4.46 -1.51
C LEU A 25 -3.65 -5.17 -2.81
N TYR A 26 -2.73 -5.94 -3.40
CA TYR A 26 -2.98 -6.71 -4.61
C TYR A 26 -4.03 -7.82 -4.40
N ILE A 27 -3.94 -8.57 -3.29
CA ILE A 27 -4.91 -9.63 -2.97
C ILE A 27 -6.32 -9.04 -2.85
N ARG A 28 -6.45 -7.85 -2.23
CA ARG A 28 -7.74 -7.16 -2.08
C ARG A 28 -8.39 -6.83 -3.42
N SER A 29 -7.63 -6.67 -4.50
CA SER A 29 -8.16 -6.34 -5.82
C SER A 29 -8.55 -7.54 -6.68
N GLN A 30 -8.34 -8.79 -6.21
CA GLN A 30 -8.69 -10.00 -6.97
C GLN A 30 -10.19 -10.30 -6.87
N ASP A 31 -10.73 -11.35 -7.47
CA ASP A 31 -12.17 -11.66 -7.29
C ASP A 31 -12.47 -12.29 -5.92
N LEU A 32 -11.56 -13.13 -5.41
CA LEU A 32 -11.65 -13.83 -4.12
C LEU A 32 -12.91 -14.73 -4.01
N ALA A 33 -13.19 -15.53 -5.03
CA ALA A 33 -14.20 -16.57 -4.94
C ALA A 33 -13.71 -17.74 -4.06
N ASP A 34 -14.63 -18.46 -3.42
CA ASP A 34 -14.26 -19.61 -2.58
C ASP A 34 -13.54 -20.67 -3.41
N GLY A 35 -12.40 -21.14 -2.89
CA GLY A 35 -11.52 -22.09 -3.59
C GLY A 35 -10.48 -21.45 -4.50
N ASP A 36 -10.53 -20.13 -4.74
CA ASP A 36 -9.49 -19.43 -5.52
C ASP A 36 -8.12 -19.55 -4.85
N VAL A 37 -7.08 -19.63 -5.68
CA VAL A 37 -5.68 -19.62 -5.23
C VAL A 37 -4.92 -18.54 -5.96
N ILE A 38 -4.44 -17.55 -5.21
CA ILE A 38 -3.62 -16.45 -5.72
C ILE A 38 -2.16 -16.76 -5.41
N LYS A 39 -1.32 -16.73 -6.45
CA LYS A 39 0.11 -17.04 -6.36
C LYS A 39 0.91 -15.77 -6.59
N SER A 40 1.81 -15.44 -5.68
CA SER A 40 2.65 -14.25 -5.79
C SER A 40 4.05 -14.52 -5.25
N VAL A 41 5.03 -13.77 -5.74
CA VAL A 41 6.32 -13.64 -5.06
C VAL A 41 6.22 -12.47 -4.08
N VAL A 42 6.49 -12.74 -2.80
CA VAL A 42 6.46 -11.73 -1.74
C VAL A 42 7.84 -11.60 -1.12
N SER A 43 8.37 -10.38 -1.03
CA SER A 43 9.65 -10.09 -0.39
C SER A 43 9.43 -9.28 0.89
N PRO A 44 9.30 -9.93 2.06
CA PRO A 44 9.07 -9.22 3.31
C PRO A 44 10.26 -8.39 3.76
N PHE A 45 11.46 -8.68 3.24
CA PHE A 45 12.70 -7.92 3.46
C PHE A 45 13.65 -8.11 2.26
N ASN A 46 14.71 -8.90 2.44
CA ASN A 46 15.80 -9.08 1.49
C ASN A 46 15.76 -10.42 0.73
N ARG A 47 14.70 -11.21 0.90
CA ARG A 47 14.55 -12.50 0.21
C ARG A 47 13.13 -12.65 -0.33
N PRO A 48 12.99 -13.07 -1.60
CA PRO A 48 11.69 -13.41 -2.15
C PRO A 48 11.24 -14.78 -1.63
N TYR A 49 9.95 -14.90 -1.39
CA TYR A 49 9.27 -16.14 -1.09
C TYR A 49 8.15 -16.34 -2.07
N TYR A 50 7.94 -17.59 -2.46
CA TYR A 50 6.74 -17.96 -3.20
C TYR A 50 5.61 -18.11 -2.18
N THR A 51 4.50 -17.44 -2.43
CA THR A 51 3.37 -17.41 -1.52
C THR A 51 2.08 -17.76 -2.26
N GLU A 52 1.30 -18.65 -1.66
CA GLU A 52 -0.04 -18.99 -2.12
C GLU A 52 -1.05 -18.50 -1.08
N PHE A 53 -2.07 -17.79 -1.56
CA PHE A 53 -3.20 -17.31 -0.78
C PHE A 53 -4.43 -18.06 -1.28
N SER A 54 -4.94 -18.97 -0.46
CA SER A 54 -6.11 -19.79 -0.80
C SER A 54 -7.34 -19.22 -0.13
N VAL A 55 -8.38 -18.91 -0.89
CA VAL A 55 -9.69 -18.51 -0.35
C VAL A 55 -10.38 -19.74 0.21
N LEU A 56 -10.45 -19.84 1.54
CA LEU A 56 -10.95 -21.04 2.21
C LEU A 56 -12.48 -21.03 2.28
N GLU A 57 -13.03 -19.97 2.87
CA GLU A 57 -14.46 -19.82 3.12
C GLU A 57 -14.82 -18.39 3.51
N ARG A 58 -16.12 -18.07 3.47
CA ARG A 58 -16.71 -16.87 4.08
C ARG A 58 -17.30 -17.21 5.43
N GLU A 59 -16.96 -16.43 6.45
CA GLU A 59 -17.43 -16.68 7.82
C GLU A 59 -17.71 -15.39 8.61
N LYS A 60 -18.45 -15.54 9.72
CA LYS A 60 -18.62 -14.48 10.72
C LYS A 60 -17.44 -14.47 11.68
N HIS A 61 -16.42 -13.66 11.40
CA HIS A 61 -15.23 -13.55 12.25
C HIS A 61 -15.44 -12.57 13.41
N LYS A 62 -15.03 -12.95 14.63
CA LYS A 62 -15.24 -12.13 15.83
C LYS A 62 -13.93 -11.49 16.30
N ILE A 63 -13.90 -10.17 16.39
CA ILE A 63 -12.76 -9.39 16.92
C ILE A 63 -13.26 -8.50 18.05
N LYS A 64 -12.70 -8.66 19.26
CA LYS A 64 -13.00 -7.83 20.45
C LYS A 64 -14.49 -7.66 20.82
N GLY A 65 -15.36 -8.57 20.38
CA GLY A 65 -16.80 -8.50 20.66
C GLY A 65 -17.63 -8.26 19.40
N ASP A 66 -17.04 -7.57 18.42
CA ASP A 66 -17.67 -7.25 17.14
C ASP A 66 -17.58 -8.44 16.18
N LYS A 67 -18.61 -8.61 15.37
CA LYS A 67 -18.68 -9.64 14.32
C LYS A 67 -18.59 -8.99 12.96
N PHE A 68 -17.73 -9.54 12.12
CA PHE A 68 -17.51 -9.10 10.74
C PHE A 68 -17.89 -10.22 9.79
N ASP A 69 -18.54 -9.90 8.68
CA ASP A 69 -18.52 -10.76 7.50
C ASP A 69 -17.10 -10.75 6.95
N ALA A 70 -16.49 -11.92 6.83
CA ALA A 70 -15.08 -12.03 6.51
C ALA A 70 -14.80 -13.13 5.48
N ILE A 71 -13.87 -12.84 4.58
CA ILE A 71 -13.24 -13.81 3.69
C ILE A 71 -12.01 -14.35 4.41
N ARG A 72 -11.97 -15.66 4.64
CA ARG A 72 -10.86 -16.34 5.30
C ARG A 72 -9.88 -16.87 4.26
N LEU A 73 -8.64 -16.43 4.35
CA LEU A 73 -7.54 -16.84 3.46
C LEU A 73 -6.54 -17.70 4.23
N GLY A 74 -6.19 -18.86 3.66
CA GLY A 74 -5.02 -19.63 4.06
C GLY A 74 -3.78 -19.08 3.36
N VAL A 75 -2.65 -19.07 4.06
CA VAL A 75 -1.37 -18.62 3.49
C VAL A 75 -0.33 -19.72 3.60
N GLU A 76 0.24 -20.08 2.46
CA GLU A 76 1.39 -20.99 2.38
C GLU A 76 2.62 -20.26 1.85
N ILE A 77 3.76 -20.46 2.51
CA ILE A 77 5.03 -19.83 2.13
C ILE A 77 6.08 -20.89 1.82
N ARG A 78 6.75 -20.73 0.68
CA ARG A 78 7.90 -21.54 0.27
C ARG A 78 9.10 -20.64 0.00
N LYS A 79 10.27 -21.06 0.46
CA LYS A 79 11.54 -20.40 0.11
C LYS A 79 11.82 -20.64 -1.37
N ILE A 80 12.30 -19.60 -2.05
CA ILE A 80 12.88 -19.73 -3.38
C ILE A 80 14.39 -19.86 -3.20
N ASN A 81 14.94 -21.01 -3.57
CA ASN A 81 16.37 -21.26 -3.54
C ASN A 81 17.10 -20.58 -4.71
N ALA A 82 18.43 -20.49 -4.64
CA ALA A 82 19.23 -19.88 -5.69
C ALA A 82 19.11 -20.61 -7.05
N ASP A 83 18.90 -21.92 -7.01
CA ASP A 83 18.62 -22.77 -8.17
C ASP A 83 17.15 -22.71 -8.64
N ARG A 84 16.35 -21.80 -8.06
CA ARG A 84 14.92 -21.59 -8.34
C ARG A 84 14.00 -22.73 -7.92
N THR A 85 14.49 -23.69 -7.13
CA THR A 85 13.63 -24.69 -6.49
C THR A 85 12.84 -24.09 -5.33
N LEU A 86 11.66 -24.66 -5.08
CA LEU A 86 10.83 -24.29 -3.94
C LEU A 86 11.09 -25.24 -2.77
N GLN A 87 11.38 -24.67 -1.60
CA GLN A 87 11.55 -25.41 -0.35
C GLN A 87 10.49 -25.01 0.66
N THR A 88 9.92 -25.99 1.38
CA THR A 88 9.00 -25.74 2.49
C THR A 88 9.60 -24.80 3.53
N TYR A 89 8.81 -23.84 4.00
CA TYR A 89 9.24 -22.89 5.02
C TYR A 89 8.88 -23.38 6.43
N GLU A 90 9.73 -24.22 7.02
CA GLU A 90 9.47 -24.90 8.32
C GLU A 90 9.23 -23.96 9.51
N LYS A 91 9.63 -22.68 9.41
CA LYS A 91 9.42 -21.70 10.49
C LYS A 91 7.97 -21.23 10.60
N MET A 92 7.16 -21.38 9.55
CA MET A 92 5.73 -21.13 9.58
C MET A 92 4.99 -22.45 9.42
N LYS A 93 4.10 -22.75 10.37
CA LYS A 93 3.26 -23.96 10.33
C LYS A 93 1.94 -23.66 9.62
N LYS A 94 1.30 -22.55 10.00
CA LYS A 94 0.01 -22.12 9.47
C LYS A 94 -0.07 -20.61 9.53
N ALA A 95 -0.60 -19.99 8.49
CA ALA A 95 -0.97 -18.58 8.50
C ALA A 95 -2.37 -18.40 7.93
N THR A 96 -3.11 -17.44 8.49
CA THR A 96 -4.48 -17.14 8.09
C THR A 96 -4.69 -15.62 8.12
N ILE A 97 -5.34 -15.12 7.08
CA ILE A 97 -5.73 -13.72 6.95
C ILE A 97 -7.25 -13.66 6.86
N TRP A 98 -7.86 -12.74 7.59
CA TRP A 98 -9.25 -12.39 7.45
C TRP A 98 -9.36 -11.02 6.82
N LEU A 99 -10.06 -10.93 5.70
CA LEU A 99 -10.44 -9.68 5.05
C LEU A 99 -11.93 -9.44 5.29
N SER A 100 -12.39 -8.18 5.38
CA SER A 100 -13.82 -7.91 5.35
C SER A 100 -14.44 -8.39 4.04
N ASP A 101 -15.64 -8.96 4.10
CA ASP A 101 -16.45 -9.28 2.92
C ASP A 101 -17.33 -8.07 2.57
N ASP A 102 -16.67 -6.97 2.23
CA ASP A 102 -17.28 -5.73 1.76
C ASP A 102 -16.47 -5.15 0.59
N GLU A 103 -16.89 -3.99 0.06
CA GLU A 103 -16.20 -3.33 -1.06
C GLU A 103 -14.76 -2.91 -0.74
N PHE A 104 -14.40 -2.78 0.53
CA PHE A 104 -13.08 -2.30 0.94
C PHE A 104 -12.09 -3.43 1.18
N ARG A 105 -12.58 -4.62 1.58
CA ARG A 105 -11.76 -5.80 1.86
C ARG A 105 -10.61 -5.51 2.82
N LEU A 106 -10.92 -4.80 3.91
CA LEU A 106 -9.95 -4.38 4.90
C LEU A 106 -9.36 -5.62 5.60
N PRO A 107 -8.03 -5.66 5.84
CA PRO A 107 -7.44 -6.67 6.69
C PRO A 107 -7.99 -6.55 8.12
N LEU A 108 -8.78 -7.52 8.54
CA LEU A 108 -9.40 -7.58 9.86
C LEU A 108 -8.43 -8.18 10.87
N GLU A 109 -7.82 -9.31 10.51
CA GLU A 109 -6.87 -10.01 11.37
C GLU A 109 -5.90 -10.84 10.53
N VAL A 110 -4.66 -10.97 11.03
CA VAL A 110 -3.69 -11.94 10.57
C VAL A 110 -3.28 -12.79 11.76
N GLN A 111 -3.26 -14.10 11.60
CA GLN A 111 -2.77 -15.05 12.60
C GLN A 111 -1.73 -15.96 11.96
N ALA A 112 -0.70 -16.31 12.72
CA ALA A 112 0.28 -17.30 12.28
C ALA A 112 0.80 -18.15 13.44
N ASP A 113 0.72 -19.46 13.26
CA ASP A 113 1.44 -20.45 14.05
C ASP A 113 2.86 -20.56 13.48
N ILE A 114 3.85 -20.16 14.27
CA ILE A 114 5.27 -20.24 13.94
C ILE A 114 5.95 -21.29 14.82
N PHE A 115 7.18 -21.66 14.46
CA PHE A 115 7.91 -22.71 15.18
C PHE A 115 8.12 -22.42 16.68
N VAL A 116 8.15 -21.14 17.08
CA VAL A 116 8.36 -20.69 18.48
C VAL A 116 7.09 -20.20 19.19
N GLY A 117 5.92 -20.30 18.57
CA GLY A 117 4.68 -19.82 19.18
C GLY A 117 3.70 -19.28 18.16
N TYR A 118 3.03 -18.18 18.53
CA TYR A 118 1.90 -17.65 17.79
C TYR A 118 1.99 -16.13 17.68
N ILE A 119 1.73 -15.62 16.47
CA ILE A 119 1.62 -14.18 16.20
C ILE A 119 0.20 -13.86 15.76
N SER A 120 -0.31 -12.71 16.20
CA SER A 120 -1.59 -12.18 15.74
C SER A 120 -1.53 -10.65 15.66
N ALA A 121 -2.08 -10.11 14.58
CA ALA A 121 -2.32 -8.69 14.40
C ALA A 121 -3.81 -8.50 14.10
N ARG A 122 -4.48 -7.63 14.87
CA ARG A 122 -5.93 -7.40 14.78
C ARG A 122 -6.22 -5.93 14.54
N MET A 123 -7.17 -5.65 13.65
CA MET A 123 -7.73 -4.31 13.50
C MET A 123 -8.36 -3.88 14.82
N THR A 124 -7.97 -2.70 15.31
CA THR A 124 -8.47 -2.14 16.57
C THR A 124 -9.52 -1.06 16.36
N GLY A 125 -9.59 -0.50 15.16
CA GLY A 125 -10.55 0.50 14.74
C GLY A 125 -10.24 1.00 13.34
N ARG A 126 -11.19 1.72 12.74
CA ARG A 126 -11.01 2.44 11.48
C ARG A 126 -11.56 3.85 11.63
N LYS A 127 -10.87 4.84 11.09
CA LYS A 127 -11.35 6.23 10.99
C LYS A 127 -11.17 6.69 9.56
N TRP A 128 -12.19 7.33 9.00
CA TRP A 128 -12.06 8.04 7.74
C TRP A 128 -11.09 9.21 7.90
N LEU A 129 -10.21 9.39 6.91
CA LEU A 129 -9.43 10.61 6.80
C LEU A 129 -10.39 11.73 6.40
N GLU A 130 -10.41 12.82 7.16
CA GLU A 130 -11.22 13.98 6.85
C GLU A 130 -10.54 14.75 5.71
N ASP A 131 -11.29 15.11 4.67
CA ASP A 131 -10.80 16.01 3.63
C ASP A 131 -10.46 17.35 4.28
N THR A 132 -9.17 17.65 4.39
CA THR A 132 -8.73 18.97 4.82
C THR A 132 -9.01 19.88 3.63
N LYS A 133 -10.08 20.67 3.72
CA LYS A 133 -10.53 21.61 2.69
C LYS A 133 -9.36 22.40 2.08
N GLU A 134 -9.39 22.53 0.76
CA GLU A 134 -8.47 23.29 -0.10
C GLU A 134 -8.08 24.67 0.47
N PRO A 135 -6.87 25.19 0.15
CA PRO A 135 -6.44 26.51 0.59
C PRO A 135 -7.44 27.60 0.14
N LYS A 136 -7.76 28.51 1.07
CA LYS A 136 -8.60 29.68 0.82
C LYS A 136 -8.15 30.43 -0.43
N ALA A 137 -9.15 30.81 -1.24
CA ALA A 137 -9.05 31.64 -2.43
C ALA A 137 -8.02 32.77 -2.32
N GLU A 138 -7.30 32.97 -3.42
CA GLU A 138 -6.36 34.07 -3.64
C GLU A 138 -6.92 35.42 -3.16
N THR A 139 -6.11 36.15 -2.40
CA THR A 139 -6.35 37.55 -2.02
C THR A 139 -6.64 38.37 -3.28
N PRO A 140 -7.71 39.19 -3.35
CA PRO A 140 -7.96 39.99 -4.53
C PRO A 140 -6.82 41.00 -4.72
N ALA A 141 -6.36 41.12 -5.97
CA ALA A 141 -5.28 41.98 -6.39
C ALA A 141 -5.39 43.40 -5.79
N ALA A 142 -4.25 43.90 -5.29
CA ALA A 142 -4.12 45.26 -4.80
C ALA A 142 -4.57 46.25 -5.90
N LYS A 143 -5.54 47.10 -5.56
CA LYS A 143 -5.92 48.24 -6.42
C LYS A 143 -4.72 49.17 -6.55
N ASP A 144 -4.23 49.34 -7.77
CA ASP A 144 -3.21 50.33 -8.12
C ASP A 144 -3.78 51.74 -7.92
N ASN A 145 -3.36 52.40 -6.85
CA ASN A 145 -3.64 53.81 -6.56
C ASN A 145 -2.38 54.63 -6.81
N ARG A 146 -1.98 54.80 -8.07
CA ARG A 146 -1.11 55.92 -8.46
C ARG A 146 -1.93 57.10 -8.94
N LYS A 147 -2.36 57.92 -7.98
CA LYS A 147 -2.72 59.31 -8.24
C LYS A 147 -2.04 60.20 -7.19
N GLY A 148 -1.06 60.97 -7.65
CA GLY A 148 -0.60 62.18 -6.99
C GLY A 148 0.78 62.10 -6.32
N MET A 149 1.82 62.50 -7.05
CA MET A 149 2.82 63.37 -6.43
C MET A 149 3.32 64.38 -7.46
N LEU A 150 2.92 65.63 -7.21
CA LEU A 150 3.23 66.84 -7.94
C LEU A 150 4.70 67.21 -7.67
N GLY A 151 5.47 67.45 -8.73
CA GLY A 151 6.80 68.05 -8.67
C GLY A 151 6.87 69.24 -9.61
N THR A 152 6.52 70.43 -9.11
CA THR A 152 6.83 71.73 -9.71
C THR A 152 8.33 72.00 -9.71
N LEU A 153 8.90 72.39 -10.85
CA LEU A 153 10.08 73.24 -11.10
C LEU A 153 10.06 73.42 -12.64
N GLY A 154 9.88 74.57 -13.29
CA GLY A 154 10.37 75.93 -13.04
C GLY A 154 11.23 76.33 -14.25
N GLY A 155 10.82 77.33 -15.04
CA GLY A 155 11.74 78.05 -15.93
C GLY A 155 11.32 78.29 -17.39
N LYS A 156 10.89 79.54 -17.66
CA LYS A 156 11.15 80.43 -18.81
C LYS A 156 11.97 79.86 -20.00
N GLY A 157 11.70 80.18 -21.27
CA GLY A 157 10.80 81.17 -21.84
C GLY A 157 10.96 81.27 -23.37
N ASN A 158 9.95 81.90 -23.98
CA ASN A 158 9.90 82.66 -25.23
C ASN A 158 10.78 82.31 -26.44
N GLY A 159 10.10 82.12 -27.58
CA GLY A 159 10.08 83.17 -28.59
C GLY A 159 10.55 82.81 -29.99
N ARG A 160 9.56 82.65 -30.87
CA ARG A 160 9.58 82.67 -32.35
C ARG A 160 10.20 81.49 -33.09
#